data_AF-A0A0F8BJ78-F1
#
_entry.id   AF-A0A0F8BJ78-F1
#
_cell.length_a   1.000
_cell.length_b   1.000
_cell.length_c   1.000
_cell.angle_alpha   90.00
_cell.angle_beta   90.00
_cell.angle_gamma   90.00
#
_symmetry.space_group_name_H-M   'P 1'
#
loop_
_entity.id
_entity.type
_entity.pdbx_description
1 polymer ?
#
loop_
_entity_poly.entity_id
_entity_poly.type
_entity_poly.pdbx_seq_one_letter_code
_entity_poly.pdbx_strand_id
1 'polypeptide(L)'
;MAEATVTNPSWRLVEVGRVVLVQGAHPDAGRLAAIVEIIDHKRVLVEGPSSDSKLAVIRKSIPLSDCLLSQLVIKGLPRGARQATLKKFWEAAEIDTKWKQSNWFKRREQIEKRRALTDFDRFKVLRLKKQRRFEERKALAKVKAAA
;
A
#
# COMPACT_ATOMS: atom_id res chain seq x y z
N MET A 1 -7.82 33.65 27.65
CA MET A 1 -8.74 32.58 27.23
C MET A 1 -7.92 31.55 26.50
N ALA A 2 -7.95 30.28 26.92
CA ALA A 2 -7.19 29.23 26.23
C ALA A 2 -7.81 29.00 24.85
N GLU A 3 -7.05 29.23 23.78
CA GLU A 3 -7.50 28.95 22.42
C GLU A 3 -7.55 27.43 22.19
N ALA A 4 -8.76 26.87 22.09
CA ALA A 4 -8.93 25.48 21.71
C ALA A 4 -8.63 25.33 20.21
N THR A 5 -7.54 24.62 19.88
CA THR A 5 -7.20 24.31 18.48
C THR A 5 -8.05 23.13 18.00
N VAL A 6 -9.12 23.41 17.25
CA VAL A 6 -9.95 22.36 16.64
C VAL A 6 -9.20 21.80 15.43
N THR A 7 -8.61 20.61 15.58
CA THR A 7 -7.96 19.89 14.48
C THR A 7 -8.96 18.99 13.76
N ASN A 8 -9.01 19.05 12.44
CA ASN A 8 -9.82 18.11 11.66
C ASN A 8 -9.35 16.67 11.89
N PRO A 9 -10.28 15.69 12.00
CA PRO A 9 -9.92 14.29 12.13
C PRO A 9 -9.14 13.84 10.88
N SER A 10 -8.04 13.13 11.09
CA SER A 10 -7.14 12.64 10.03
C SER A 10 -7.67 11.38 9.32
N TRP A 11 -8.99 11.31 9.11
CA TRP A 11 -9.62 10.19 8.43
C TRP A 11 -9.25 10.18 6.95
N ARG A 12 -9.16 8.98 6.38
CA ARG A 12 -8.99 8.82 4.94
C ARG A 12 -10.35 9.03 4.28
N LEU A 13 -10.46 10.09 3.50
CA LEU A 13 -11.70 10.45 2.82
C LEU A 13 -11.75 9.86 1.41
N VAL A 14 -12.97 9.58 0.94
CA VAL A 14 -13.20 9.25 -0.47
C VAL A 14 -13.16 10.57 -1.25
N GLU A 15 -12.09 10.78 -2.01
CA GLU A 15 -11.84 12.02 -2.73
C GLU A 15 -11.16 11.73 -4.08
N VAL A 16 -11.31 12.65 -5.03
CA VAL A 16 -10.63 12.57 -6.33
C VAL A 16 -9.12 12.64 -6.10
N GLY A 17 -8.39 11.71 -6.73
CA GLY A 17 -6.94 11.59 -6.60
C GLY A 17 -6.48 10.71 -5.44
N ARG A 18 -7.36 10.26 -4.54
CA ARG A 18 -6.94 9.30 -3.50
C ARG A 18 -6.63 7.95 -4.13
N VAL A 19 -5.48 7.41 -3.76
CA VAL A 19 -5.05 6.09 -4.17
C VAL A 19 -5.71 5.04 -3.28
N VAL A 20 -6.29 4.04 -3.91
CA VAL A 20 -6.96 2.90 -3.29
C VAL A 20 -6.28 1.60 -3.68
N LEU A 21 -6.25 0.68 -2.73
CA LEU A 21 -5.89 -0.71 -2.96
C LEU A 21 -7.18 -1.47 -3.24
N VAL A 22 -7.28 -2.10 -4.40
CA VAL A 22 -8.41 -2.98 -4.71
C VAL A 22 -8.28 -4.25 -3.87
N GLN A 23 -9.36 -4.75 -3.29
CA GLN A 23 -9.38 -5.90 -2.38
C GLN A 23 -10.59 -6.81 -2.66
N GLY A 24 -10.79 -7.80 -1.79
CA GLY A 24 -11.90 -8.75 -1.90
C GLY A 24 -11.71 -9.79 -3.01
N ALA A 25 -12.83 -10.30 -3.53
CA ALA A 25 -12.87 -11.29 -4.60
C ALA A 25 -12.76 -10.67 -6.00
N HIS A 26 -12.37 -9.40 -6.11
CA HIS A 26 -12.31 -8.69 -7.37
C HIS A 26 -11.10 -9.13 -8.24
N PRO A 27 -11.20 -9.18 -9.59
CA PRO A 27 -10.11 -9.65 -10.46
C PRO A 27 -8.79 -8.87 -10.34
N ASP A 28 -8.88 -7.59 -9.97
CA ASP A 28 -7.72 -6.74 -9.71
C ASP A 28 -7.34 -6.68 -8.22
N ALA A 29 -7.74 -7.67 -7.42
CA ALA A 29 -7.42 -7.69 -6.01
C ALA A 29 -5.91 -7.57 -5.77
N GLY A 30 -5.57 -6.58 -4.96
CA GLY A 30 -4.21 -6.22 -4.61
C GLY A 30 -3.51 -5.30 -5.60
N ARG A 31 -4.20 -4.77 -6.60
CA ARG A 31 -3.68 -3.73 -7.49
C ARG A 31 -4.01 -2.34 -6.97
N LEU A 32 -3.33 -1.33 -7.50
CA LEU A 32 -3.50 0.06 -7.08
C LEU A 32 -4.24 0.85 -8.15
N ALA A 33 -5.11 1.75 -7.69
CA ALA A 33 -5.79 2.70 -8.57
C ALA A 33 -5.99 4.04 -7.85
N ALA A 34 -6.14 5.12 -8.59
CA ALA A 34 -6.60 6.40 -8.08
C ALA A 34 -8.10 6.56 -8.38
N ILE A 35 -8.84 7.18 -7.45
CA ILE A 35 -10.22 7.61 -7.70
C ILE A 35 -10.19 8.78 -8.67
N VAL A 36 -10.77 8.60 -9.85
CA VAL A 36 -10.89 9.65 -10.88
C VAL A 36 -12.17 10.44 -10.70
N GLU A 37 -13.25 9.75 -10.32
CA GLU A 37 -14.56 10.33 -10.11
C GLU A 37 -15.38 9.49 -9.12
N ILE A 38 -16.25 10.15 -8.36
CA ILE A 38 -17.21 9.51 -7.47
C ILE A 38 -18.53 9.45 -8.23
N ILE A 39 -19.01 8.23 -8.48
CA ILE A 39 -20.23 8.01 -9.28
C ILE A 39 -21.44 8.17 -8.38
N ASP A 40 -21.45 7.43 -7.27
CA ASP A 40 -22.52 7.43 -6.29
C ASP A 40 -21.97 7.05 -4.91
N HIS A 41 -22.85 6.90 -3.91
CA HIS A 41 -22.46 6.59 -2.53
C HIS A 41 -21.74 5.25 -2.36
N LYS A 42 -21.86 4.32 -3.31
CA LYS A 42 -21.31 2.97 -3.23
C LYS A 42 -20.25 2.69 -4.27
N ARG A 43 -20.09 3.52 -5.31
CA ARG A 43 -19.21 3.25 -6.45
C ARG A 43 -18.34 4.44 -6.82
N VAL A 44 -17.12 4.12 -7.22
CA VAL A 44 -16.12 5.07 -7.71
C VAL A 44 -15.58 4.62 -9.06
N LEU A 45 -15.29 5.59 -9.93
CA LEU A 45 -14.52 5.37 -11.14
C LEU A 45 -13.04 5.43 -10.78
N VAL A 46 -12.32 4.35 -11.03
CA VAL A 46 -10.90 4.22 -10.67
C VAL A 46 -10.06 3.84 -11.87
N GLU A 47 -8.80 4.25 -11.84
CA GLU A 47 -7.79 3.86 -12.81
C GLU A 47 -6.40 3.88 -12.17
N GLY A 48 -5.55 2.93 -12.51
CA GLY A 48 -4.18 2.82 -12.02
C GLY A 48 -3.20 2.69 -13.18
N PRO A 49 -2.65 3.79 -13.71
CA PRO A 49 -1.68 3.77 -14.80
C PRO A 49 -0.26 3.46 -14.28
N SER A 50 -0.14 2.49 -13.37
CA SER A 50 1.13 2.08 -12.78
C SER A 50 2.08 1.55 -13.87
N SER A 51 3.37 1.79 -13.68
CA SER A 51 4.42 1.25 -14.56
C SER A 51 4.54 -0.27 -14.48
N ASP A 52 4.15 -0.87 -13.35
CA ASP A 52 4.14 -2.31 -13.15
C ASP A 52 2.81 -2.90 -13.61
N SER A 53 2.86 -3.76 -14.63
CA SER A 53 1.67 -4.42 -15.19
C SER A 53 0.91 -5.26 -14.17
N LYS A 54 1.58 -5.77 -13.13
CA LYS A 54 0.93 -6.51 -12.04
C LYS A 54 0.10 -5.62 -11.13
N LEU A 55 0.42 -4.33 -11.06
CA LEU A 55 -0.25 -3.34 -10.22
C LEU A 55 -1.21 -2.44 -11.00
N ALA A 56 -1.13 -2.44 -12.33
CA ALA A 56 -1.96 -1.61 -13.19
C ALA A 56 -3.44 -2.04 -13.17
N VAL A 57 -4.31 -1.04 -13.18
CA VAL A 57 -5.78 -1.19 -13.19
C VAL A 57 -6.34 -0.36 -14.35
N ILE A 58 -7.06 -1.02 -15.25
CA ILE A 58 -7.77 -0.36 -16.36
C ILE A 58 -8.90 0.49 -15.78
N ARG A 59 -9.21 1.61 -16.43
CA ARG A 59 -10.32 2.49 -16.05
C ARG A 59 -11.63 1.70 -15.95
N LYS A 60 -12.23 1.67 -14.75
CA LYS A 60 -13.54 1.05 -14.53
C LYS A 60 -14.21 1.53 -13.25
N SER A 61 -15.51 1.26 -13.15
CA SER A 61 -16.26 1.44 -11.91
C SER A 61 -15.97 0.29 -10.95
N ILE A 62 -15.68 0.59 -9.69
CA ILE A 62 -15.51 -0.40 -8.61
C ILE A 62 -16.37 0.04 -7.41
N PRO A 63 -17.04 -0.90 -6.72
CA PRO A 63 -17.72 -0.60 -5.47
C PRO A 63 -16.72 -0.25 -4.36
N LEU A 64 -17.04 0.75 -3.54
CA LEU A 64 -16.21 1.20 -2.42
C LEU A 64 -15.97 0.09 -1.39
N SER A 65 -16.84 -0.91 -1.29
CA SER A 65 -16.65 -2.10 -0.44
C SER A 65 -15.41 -2.91 -0.82
N ASP A 66 -15.01 -2.87 -2.10
CA ASP A 66 -13.86 -3.60 -2.63
C ASP A 66 -12.61 -2.70 -2.70
N CYS A 67 -12.68 -1.49 -2.15
CA CYS A 67 -11.58 -0.53 -2.12
C CYS A 67 -11.12 -0.27 -0.68
N LEU A 68 -9.82 -0.41 -0.45
CA LEU A 68 -9.19 0.04 0.78
C LEU A 68 -8.46 1.37 0.53
N LEU A 69 -8.88 2.42 1.23
CA LEU A 69 -8.28 3.75 1.12
C LEU A 69 -6.85 3.75 1.66
N SER A 70 -5.89 4.12 0.83
CA SER A 70 -4.50 4.33 1.24
C SER A 70 -4.28 5.74 1.78
N GLN A 71 -3.11 6.01 2.36
CA GLN A 71 -2.71 7.36 2.76
C GLN A 71 -2.29 8.25 1.58
N LEU A 72 -1.97 7.66 0.43
CA LEU A 72 -1.44 8.37 -0.74
C LEU A 72 -2.56 9.13 -1.46
N VAL A 73 -2.27 10.37 -1.85
CA VAL A 73 -3.16 11.24 -2.63
C VAL A 73 -2.37 11.92 -3.72
N ILE A 74 -2.94 11.89 -4.91
CA ILE A 74 -2.52 12.69 -6.05
C ILE A 74 -3.21 14.05 -5.91
N LYS A 75 -2.49 15.03 -5.36
CA LYS A 75 -3.02 16.39 -5.14
C LYS A 75 -3.29 17.08 -6.48
N GLY A 76 -4.41 17.79 -6.57
CA GLY A 76 -4.76 18.60 -7.73
C GLY A 76 -5.20 17.81 -8.97
N LEU A 77 -5.50 16.52 -8.85
CA LEU A 77 -6.06 15.74 -9.95
C LEU A 77 -7.46 16.30 -10.33
N PRO A 78 -7.68 16.76 -11.58
CA PRO A 78 -8.99 17.21 -12.00
C PRO A 78 -10.01 16.05 -12.00
N ARG A 79 -11.24 16.33 -11.56
CA ARG A 79 -12.35 15.36 -11.65
C ARG A 79 -12.55 14.92 -13.10
N GLY A 80 -12.69 13.62 -13.33
CA GLY A 80 -12.90 13.07 -14.68
C GLY A 80 -11.67 13.15 -15.59
N ALA A 81 -10.48 13.40 -15.04
CA ALA A 81 -9.23 13.44 -15.81
C ALA A 81 -9.09 12.20 -16.71
N ARG A 82 -8.63 12.40 -17.96
CA ARG A 82 -8.34 11.29 -18.90
C ARG A 82 -7.06 10.56 -18.50
N GLN A 83 -6.88 9.34 -19.00
CA GLN A 83 -5.74 8.46 -18.71
C GLN A 83 -4.38 9.17 -18.84
N ALA A 84 -4.15 9.90 -19.93
CA ALA A 84 -2.89 10.60 -20.16
C ALA A 84 -2.59 11.64 -19.08
N THR A 85 -3.61 12.39 -18.65
CA THR A 85 -3.48 13.35 -17.55
C THR A 85 -3.22 12.63 -16.24
N LEU A 86 -4.01 11.61 -15.91
CA LEU A 86 -3.82 10.83 -14.68
C LEU A 86 -2.42 10.24 -14.60
N LYS A 87 -1.89 9.69 -15.70
CA LYS A 87 -0.54 9.13 -15.76
C LYS A 87 0.54 10.16 -15.43
N LYS A 88 0.45 11.37 -16.00
CA LYS A 88 1.39 12.47 -15.67
C LYS A 88 1.38 12.81 -14.18
N PHE A 89 0.20 12.93 -13.60
CA PHE A 89 0.05 13.23 -12.17
C PHE A 89 0.49 12.06 -11.28
N TRP A 90 0.24 10.82 -11.71
CA TRP A 90 0.68 9.61 -11.00
C TRP A 90 2.20 9.50 -10.93
N GLU A 91 2.87 9.75 -12.05
CA GLU A 91 4.33 9.77 -12.16
C GLU A 91 4.92 10.94 -11.35
N ALA A 92 4.37 12.16 -11.50
CA ALA A 92 4.83 13.32 -10.74
C ALA A 92 4.64 13.16 -9.21
N ALA A 93 3.61 12.42 -8.78
CA ALA A 93 3.39 12.11 -7.38
C ALA A 93 4.21 10.90 -6.89
N GLU A 94 4.97 10.23 -7.77
CA GLU A 94 5.80 9.05 -7.49
C GLU A 94 5.05 7.94 -6.73
N ILE A 95 3.80 7.69 -7.10
CA ILE A 95 2.92 6.79 -6.35
C ILE A 95 3.48 5.37 -6.28
N ASP A 96 4.05 4.86 -7.38
CA ASP A 96 4.63 3.52 -7.43
C ASP A 96 5.80 3.37 -6.43
N THR A 97 6.68 4.38 -6.36
CA THR A 97 7.83 4.40 -5.45
C THR A 97 7.36 4.47 -3.99
N LYS A 98 6.44 5.40 -3.69
CA LYS A 98 5.87 5.57 -2.34
C LYS A 98 5.13 4.32 -1.88
N TRP A 99 4.41 3.66 -2.78
CA TRP A 99 3.74 2.41 -2.49
C TRP A 99 4.75 1.30 -2.16
N LYS A 100 5.79 1.12 -2.97
CA LYS A 100 6.84 0.11 -2.74
C LYS A 100 7.59 0.33 -1.42
N GLN A 101 7.76 1.58 -1.01
CA GLN A 101 8.39 1.92 0.27
C GLN A 101 7.49 1.64 1.49
N SER A 102 6.17 1.57 1.29
CA SER A 102 5.21 1.37 2.37
C SER A 102 5.42 0.04 3.10
N ASN A 103 5.18 0.04 4.42
CA ASN A 103 5.20 -1.19 5.21
C ASN A 103 4.15 -2.21 4.75
N TRP A 104 3.06 -1.73 4.14
CA TRP A 104 2.03 -2.59 3.57
C TRP A 104 2.57 -3.43 2.41
N PHE A 105 3.22 -2.78 1.45
CA PHE A 105 3.82 -3.46 0.30
C PHE A 105 4.93 -4.42 0.76
N LYS A 106 5.85 -3.96 1.61
CA LYS A 106 6.94 -4.79 2.16
C LYS A 106 6.41 -6.03 2.89
N ARG A 107 5.36 -5.89 3.69
CA ARG A 107 4.73 -7.02 4.39
C ARG A 107 4.10 -8.01 3.41
N ARG A 108 3.41 -7.51 2.38
CA ARG A 108 2.79 -8.37 1.36
C ARG A 108 3.82 -9.12 0.55
N GLU A 109 4.86 -8.44 0.10
CA GLU A 109 5.98 -9.05 -0.62
C GLU A 109 6.69 -10.10 0.26
N GLN A 110 6.87 -9.83 1.56
CA GLN A 110 7.42 -10.81 2.48
C GLN A 110 6.54 -12.07 2.61
N ILE A 111 5.22 -11.91 2.64
CA ILE A 111 4.28 -13.05 2.68
C ILE A 111 4.37 -13.86 1.39
N GLU A 112 4.39 -13.19 0.24
CA GLU A 112 4.52 -13.83 -1.07
C GLU A 112 5.84 -14.61 -1.19
N LYS A 113 6.97 -13.97 -0.85
CA LYS A 113 8.29 -14.63 -0.81
C LYS A 113 8.28 -15.85 0.11
N ARG A 114 7.65 -15.77 1.29
CA ARG A 114 7.54 -16.92 2.21
C ARG A 114 6.71 -18.05 1.66
N ARG A 115 5.63 -17.75 0.93
CA ARG A 115 4.79 -18.76 0.26
C ARG A 115 5.54 -19.45 -0.88
N ALA A 116 6.41 -18.71 -1.58
CA ALA A 116 7.20 -19.21 -2.69
C ALA A 116 8.48 -19.99 -2.28
N LEU A 117 8.76 -20.16 -0.98
CA LEU A 117 9.96 -20.86 -0.53
C LEU A 117 9.91 -22.35 -0.84
N THR A 118 10.98 -22.83 -1.48
CA THR A 118 11.27 -24.26 -1.63
C THR A 118 11.65 -24.88 -0.28
N ASP A 119 11.62 -26.21 -0.19
CA ASP A 119 11.98 -26.89 1.06
C ASP A 119 13.44 -26.62 1.49
N PHE A 120 14.36 -26.62 0.52
CA PHE A 120 15.75 -26.27 0.78
C PHE A 120 15.91 -24.83 1.29
N ASP A 121 15.14 -23.87 0.75
CA ASP A 121 15.20 -22.49 1.24
C ASP A 121 14.60 -22.36 2.65
N ARG A 122 13.57 -23.14 2.99
CA ARG A 122 13.05 -23.21 4.37
C ARG A 122 14.11 -23.73 5.33
N PHE A 123 14.89 -24.74 4.92
CA PHE A 123 16.02 -25.24 5.71
C PHE A 123 17.11 -24.16 5.91
N LYS A 124 17.50 -23.42 4.86
CA LYS A 124 18.42 -22.27 4.99
C LYS A 124 17.89 -21.22 5.98
N VAL A 125 16.62 -20.83 5.84
CA VAL A 125 15.97 -19.88 6.75
C VAL A 125 15.98 -20.39 8.20
N LEU A 126 15.76 -21.68 8.42
CA LEU A 126 15.83 -22.31 9.75
C LEU A 126 17.24 -22.19 10.35
N ARG A 127 18.28 -22.51 9.57
CA ARG A 127 19.68 -22.40 10.01
C ARG A 127 20.04 -20.96 10.38
N LEU A 128 19.72 -20.00 9.51
CA LEU A 128 19.97 -18.57 9.76
C LEU A 128 19.20 -18.05 10.98
N LYS A 129 17.95 -18.49 11.18
CA LYS A 129 17.18 -18.15 12.40
C LYS A 129 17.81 -18.70 13.67
N LYS A 130 18.37 -19.92 13.64
CA LYS A 130 19.09 -20.49 14.80
C LYS A 130 20.34 -19.67 15.13
N GLN A 131 21.13 -19.30 14.12
CA GLN A 131 22.32 -18.45 14.31
C GLN A 131 21.96 -17.07 14.89
N ARG A 132 20.95 -16.41 14.31
CA ARG A 132 20.48 -15.10 14.81
C ARG A 132 20.02 -15.16 16.27
N ARG A 133 19.23 -16.16 16.63
CA ARG A 133 18.76 -16.36 18.02
C ARG A 133 19.91 -16.62 18.99
N PHE A 134 20.95 -17.31 18.56
CA PHE A 134 22.13 -17.57 19.39
C PHE A 134 22.87 -16.26 19.72
N GLU A 135 23.14 -15.43 18.70
CA GLU A 135 23.78 -14.12 18.89
C GLU A 135 22.92 -13.16 19.72
N GLU A 136 21.61 -13.10 19.47
CA GLU A 136 20.66 -12.31 20.28
C GLU A 136 20.72 -12.71 21.76
N ARG A 137 20.73 -14.02 22.06
CA ARG A 137 20.83 -14.52 23.44
C ARG A 137 22.18 -14.22 24.09
N LYS A 138 23.27 -14.34 23.32
CA LYS A 138 24.62 -14.00 23.79
C LYS A 138 24.73 -12.52 24.15
N ALA A 139 24.20 -11.64 23.30
CA ALA A 139 24.15 -10.20 23.57
C ALA A 139 23.28 -9.89 24.79
N LEU A 140 22.10 -10.49 24.90
CA LEU A 140 21.20 -10.31 26.03
C LEU A 140 21.79 -10.80 27.35
N ALA A 141 22.51 -11.93 27.35
CA ALA A 141 23.21 -12.42 28.54
C ALA A 141 24.29 -11.44 29.02
N LYS A 142 25.05 -10.82 28.10
CA LYS A 142 26.03 -9.78 28.44
C LYS A 142 25.37 -8.54 29.05
N VAL A 143 24.28 -8.06 28.45
CA VAL A 143 23.52 -6.91 28.98
C VAL A 143 22.98 -7.21 30.37
N LYS A 144 22.44 -8.42 30.60
CA LYS A 144 21.94 -8.84 31.91
C LYS A 144 23.02 -9.01 32.98
N ALA A 145 24.24 -9.37 32.58
CA ALA A 145 25.36 -9.51 33.52
C ALA A 145 25.97 -8.14 33.90
N ALA A 146 25.77 -7.12 33.06
CA ALA A 146 26.24 -5.76 33.29
C ALA A 146 25.20 -4.83 33.94
N ALA A 147 23.94 -5.28 34.03
CA ALA A 147 22.83 -4.61 34.71
C ALA A 147 22.67 -5.17 36.12
#